data_AF-A0A1Q7M8L9-F1
#
_entry.id   AF-A0A1Q7M8L9-F1
#
_cell.length_a   1.000
_cell.length_b   1.000
_cell.length_c   1.000
_cell.angle_alpha   90.00
_cell.angle_beta   90.00
_cell.angle_gamma   90.00
#
_symmetry.space_group_name_H-M   'P 1'
#
loop_
_entity.id
_entity.type
_entity.pdbx_description
1 polymer ?
#
loop_
_entity_poly.entity_id
_entity_poly.type
_entity_poly.pdbx_seq_one_letter_code
_entity_poly.pdbx_strand_id
1 'polypeptide(L)'
;ITKWNDARIKDVNPGANLPDQPIVVVHRSDGSGTTYIWVDYLAKVNSEWEQKVGRGTSVKWPVGLGGKGNEGVAGQIKNTPGALGYVELAYAIKNNLPAASIRNKAGRFVEPTIGSTTAAAAGAAAEMPPDFRVSLTNAPGPDVYPIASFTWLLVYREQPDEVKGKAIVGFLWWASHDGQKYAADLLYAPLPAPVVKQIEAKLRQVVYQGRPLLAAQ
;
A
#
# COMPACT_ATOMS: atom_id res chain seq x y z
N ILE A 1 23.80 -3.56 7.04
CA ILE A 1 23.33 -4.95 6.87
C ILE A 1 23.50 -5.29 5.40
N THR A 2 24.46 -6.15 5.05
CA THR A 2 24.79 -6.46 3.64
C THR A 2 24.70 -7.96 3.31
N LYS A 3 24.49 -8.82 4.31
CA LYS A 3 24.33 -10.27 4.17
C LYS A 3 23.16 -10.77 5.01
N TRP A 4 22.53 -11.85 4.57
CA TRP A 4 21.36 -12.45 5.23
C TRP A 4 21.64 -13.02 6.62
N ASN A 5 22.88 -13.42 6.91
CA ASN A 5 23.31 -13.91 8.22
C ASN A 5 23.82 -12.80 9.19
N ASP A 6 23.61 -11.51 8.88
CA ASP A 6 23.94 -10.39 9.78
C ASP A 6 23.29 -10.61 11.15
N ALA A 7 24.02 -10.30 12.22
CA ALA A 7 23.60 -10.54 13.60
C ALA A 7 22.22 -9.91 13.92
N ARG A 8 21.90 -8.76 13.33
CA ARG A 8 20.60 -8.09 13.54
C ARG A 8 19.44 -8.82 12.87
N ILE A 9 19.68 -9.51 11.75
CA ILE A 9 18.65 -10.35 11.12
C ILE A 9 18.48 -11.63 11.95
N LYS A 10 19.57 -12.24 12.41
CA LYS A 10 19.53 -13.42 13.29
C LYS A 10 18.77 -13.16 14.59
N ASP A 11 18.99 -12.02 15.22
CA ASP A 11 18.37 -11.65 16.49
C ASP A 11 16.84 -11.68 16.44
N VAL A 12 16.27 -11.25 15.31
CA VAL A 12 14.81 -11.24 15.08
C VAL A 12 14.27 -12.53 14.42
N ASN A 13 15.14 -13.51 14.15
CA ASN A 13 14.78 -14.80 13.56
C ASN A 13 15.43 -15.96 14.33
N PRO A 14 15.14 -16.14 15.63
CA PRO A 14 15.76 -17.19 16.43
C PRO A 14 15.44 -18.57 15.84
N GLY A 15 16.48 -19.38 15.64
CA GLY A 15 16.37 -20.73 15.08
C GLY A 15 16.30 -20.79 13.55
N ALA A 16 16.29 -19.66 12.83
CA ALA A 16 16.35 -19.67 11.37
C ALA A 16 17.76 -19.98 10.85
N ASN A 17 17.85 -20.88 9.87
CA ASN A 17 19.10 -21.18 9.17
C ASN A 17 19.37 -20.11 8.10
N LEU A 18 19.95 -18.98 8.51
CA LEU A 18 20.22 -17.85 7.61
C LEU A 18 21.53 -18.04 6.81
N PRO A 19 21.49 -17.92 5.47
CA PRO A 19 22.65 -18.17 4.62
C PRO A 19 23.70 -17.04 4.69
N ASP A 20 24.97 -17.38 4.47
CA ASP A 20 26.05 -16.40 4.25
C ASP A 20 25.99 -15.80 2.83
N GLN A 21 24.84 -15.24 2.48
CA GLN A 21 24.55 -14.72 1.14
C GLN A 21 24.43 -13.19 1.17
N PRO A 22 25.03 -12.47 0.19
CA PRO A 22 24.80 -11.03 0.03
C PRO A 22 23.31 -10.70 -0.17
N ILE A 23 22.89 -9.57 0.38
CA ILE A 23 21.55 -9.01 0.14
C ILE A 23 21.63 -8.12 -1.11
N VAL A 24 20.79 -8.41 -2.10
CA VAL A 24 20.62 -7.55 -3.26
C VAL A 24 19.34 -6.74 -3.11
N VAL A 25 19.47 -5.44 -2.83
CA VAL A 25 18.30 -4.55 -2.69
C VAL A 25 17.68 -4.31 -4.07
N VAL A 26 16.36 -4.43 -4.17
CA VAL A 26 15.58 -4.11 -5.37
C VAL A 26 14.53 -3.06 -5.01
N HIS A 27 14.48 -1.99 -5.80
CA HIS A 27 13.52 -0.91 -5.63
C HIS A 27 12.88 -0.53 -6.96
N ARG A 28 11.90 0.37 -6.93
CA ARG A 28 11.28 0.90 -8.16
C ARG A 28 12.23 1.84 -8.89
N SER A 29 12.24 1.77 -10.22
CA SER A 29 12.96 2.72 -11.09
C SER A 29 12.09 3.90 -11.55
N ASP A 30 10.77 3.77 -11.45
CA ASP A 30 9.78 4.75 -11.87
C ASP A 30 9.07 5.43 -10.67
N GLY A 31 8.47 6.59 -10.91
CA GLY A 31 7.65 7.29 -9.91
C GLY A 31 6.50 6.40 -9.44
N SER A 32 6.42 6.17 -8.13
CA SER A 32 5.65 5.05 -7.58
C SER A 32 4.97 5.38 -6.25
N GLY A 33 3.66 5.15 -6.17
CA GLY A 33 2.93 5.15 -4.90
C GLY A 33 3.41 4.04 -3.94
N THR A 34 3.76 2.87 -4.46
CA THR A 34 4.34 1.78 -3.64
C THR A 34 5.67 2.19 -3.02
N THR A 35 6.49 2.95 -3.76
CA THR A 35 7.72 3.55 -3.20
C THR A 35 7.36 4.51 -2.08
N TYR A 36 6.41 5.42 -2.31
CA TYR A 36 5.98 6.35 -1.29
C TYR A 36 5.57 5.64 0.00
N ILE A 37 4.75 4.58 -0.08
CA ILE A 37 4.32 3.78 1.08
C ILE A 37 5.52 3.15 1.79
N TRP A 38 6.42 2.53 1.03
CA TRP A 38 7.62 1.88 1.60
C TRP A 38 8.54 2.88 2.30
N VAL A 39 8.86 4.01 1.67
CA VAL A 39 9.78 4.99 2.26
C VAL A 39 9.13 5.83 3.35
N ASP A 40 7.80 6.03 3.33
CA ASP A 40 7.05 6.60 4.44
C ASP A 40 7.12 5.70 5.68
N TYR A 41 6.95 4.39 5.51
CA TYR A 41 7.19 3.43 6.58
C TYR A 41 8.63 3.51 7.11
N LEU A 42 9.63 3.44 6.24
CA LEU A 42 11.04 3.49 6.64
C LEU A 42 11.38 4.78 7.40
N ALA A 43 10.89 5.93 6.93
CA ALA A 43 11.06 7.21 7.59
C ALA A 43 10.46 7.26 9.00
N LYS A 44 9.35 6.53 9.26
CA LYS A 44 8.73 6.45 10.59
C LYS A 44 9.49 5.57 11.57
N VAL A 45 10.26 4.59 11.09
CA VAL A 45 10.94 3.59 11.93
C VAL A 45 12.47 3.72 11.94
N ASN A 46 13.04 4.58 11.09
CA ASN A 46 14.47 4.81 10.97
C ASN A 46 14.75 6.31 10.77
N SER A 47 15.29 6.96 11.81
CA SER A 47 15.63 8.38 11.81
C SER A 47 16.74 8.73 10.81
N GLU A 48 17.70 7.83 10.58
CA GLU A 48 18.76 8.04 9.59
C GLU A 48 18.20 8.04 8.16
N TRP A 49 17.26 7.12 7.88
CA TRP A 49 16.54 7.12 6.60
C TRP A 49 15.79 8.42 6.38
N GLU A 50 15.03 8.86 7.38
CA GLU A 50 14.28 10.12 7.31
C GLU A 50 15.18 11.32 7.01
N GLN A 51 16.33 11.41 7.68
CA GLN A 51 17.25 12.53 7.51
C GLN A 51 18.00 12.50 6.16
N LYS A 52 18.39 11.32 5.68
CA LYS A 52 19.28 11.19 4.51
C LYS A 52 18.54 10.92 3.18
N VAL A 53 17.40 10.24 3.23
CA VAL A 53 16.65 9.80 2.04
C VAL A 53 15.25 10.39 2.02
N GLY A 54 14.56 10.40 3.17
CA GLY A 54 13.24 10.98 3.33
C GLY A 54 12.12 10.20 2.61
N ARG A 55 11.12 10.94 2.15
CA ARG A 55 9.89 10.42 1.52
C ARG A 55 9.71 10.94 0.11
N GLY A 56 9.05 10.15 -0.73
CA GLY A 56 8.69 10.56 -2.09
C GLY A 56 8.20 9.38 -2.93
N THR A 57 7.57 9.69 -4.05
CA THR A 57 7.28 8.68 -5.09
C THR A 57 8.54 8.27 -5.86
N SER A 58 9.61 9.07 -5.74
CA SER A 58 10.98 8.78 -6.14
C SER A 58 11.93 9.39 -5.09
N VAL A 59 13.02 8.69 -4.78
CA VAL A 59 14.05 9.11 -3.82
C VAL A 59 15.43 8.76 -4.35
N LYS A 60 16.49 9.39 -3.82
CA LYS A 60 17.86 9.03 -4.14
C LYS A 60 18.26 7.76 -3.37
N TRP A 61 18.03 6.60 -3.97
CA TRP A 61 18.35 5.31 -3.37
C TRP A 61 19.85 5.19 -3.05
N PRO A 62 20.22 4.78 -1.82
CA PRO A 62 21.62 4.57 -1.46
C PRO A 62 22.27 3.41 -2.23
N VAL A 63 21.49 2.35 -2.48
CA VAL A 63 21.91 1.11 -3.15
C VAL A 63 20.69 0.47 -3.83
N GLY A 64 20.96 -0.45 -4.75
CA GLY A 64 19.98 -1.41 -5.26
C GLY A 64 19.80 -1.38 -6.76
N LEU A 65 19.00 -2.32 -7.24
CA LEU A 65 18.60 -2.46 -8.64
C LEU A 65 17.21 -1.87 -8.84
N GLY A 66 17.04 -1.11 -9.92
CA GLY A 66 15.76 -0.53 -10.30
C GLY A 66 14.91 -1.46 -11.17
N GLY A 67 13.73 -1.86 -10.69
CA GLY A 67 12.69 -2.54 -11.46
C GLY A 67 11.55 -1.59 -11.84
N LYS A 68 11.06 -1.65 -13.08
CA LYS A 68 9.92 -0.82 -13.53
C LYS A 68 8.60 -1.45 -13.12
N GLY A 69 7.76 -0.72 -12.39
CA GLY A 69 6.49 -1.24 -11.90
C GLY A 69 6.64 -2.34 -10.83
N ASN A 70 5.53 -2.82 -10.28
CA ASN A 70 5.55 -3.99 -9.38
C ASN A 70 6.03 -5.25 -10.10
N GLU A 71 5.66 -5.41 -11.38
CA GLU A 71 6.03 -6.57 -12.20
C GLU A 71 7.56 -6.67 -12.36
N GLY A 72 8.21 -5.57 -12.76
CA GLY A 72 9.67 -5.54 -12.88
C GLY A 72 10.40 -5.77 -11.56
N VAL A 73 9.89 -5.25 -10.44
CA VAL A 73 10.48 -5.54 -9.11
C VAL A 73 10.28 -7.00 -8.72
N ALA A 74 9.09 -7.56 -8.89
CA ALA A 74 8.80 -8.97 -8.62
C ALA A 74 9.69 -9.91 -9.45
N GLY A 75 9.85 -9.63 -10.74
CA GLY A 75 10.74 -10.39 -11.63
C GLY A 75 12.19 -10.34 -11.19
N GLN A 76 12.69 -9.17 -10.76
CA GLN A 76 14.05 -9.03 -10.21
C GLN A 76 14.23 -9.83 -8.92
N ILE A 77 13.27 -9.77 -7.99
CA ILE A 77 13.30 -10.55 -6.74
C ILE A 77 13.32 -12.05 -7.06
N LYS A 78 12.46 -12.50 -7.97
CA LYS A 78 12.35 -13.91 -8.35
C LYS A 78 13.63 -14.49 -8.93
N ASN A 79 14.31 -13.70 -9.77
CA ASN A 79 15.44 -14.16 -10.57
C ASN A 79 16.81 -13.84 -9.95
N THR A 80 16.85 -13.10 -8.83
CA THR A 80 18.09 -12.68 -8.19
C THR A 80 18.25 -13.35 -6.83
N PRO A 81 19.13 -14.35 -6.69
CA PRO A 81 19.38 -14.99 -5.40
C PRO A 81 19.79 -13.97 -4.33
N GLY A 82 19.12 -14.02 -3.17
CA GLY A 82 19.40 -13.13 -2.05
C GLY A 82 18.76 -11.75 -2.18
N ALA A 83 17.87 -11.56 -3.15
CA ALA A 83 17.16 -10.29 -3.32
C ALA A 83 16.21 -9.97 -2.17
N LEU A 84 16.14 -8.68 -1.85
CA LEU A 84 15.15 -8.07 -0.96
C LEU A 84 14.54 -6.88 -1.70
N GLY A 85 13.23 -6.87 -1.85
CA GLY A 85 12.51 -5.73 -2.41
C GLY A 85 11.09 -5.64 -1.86
N TYR A 86 10.33 -4.67 -2.37
CA TYR A 86 8.97 -4.40 -1.95
C TYR A 86 8.03 -4.41 -3.16
N VAL A 87 6.91 -5.12 -3.01
CA VAL A 87 5.83 -5.19 -4.01
C VAL A 87 4.49 -5.13 -3.29
N GLU A 88 3.44 -4.77 -4.01
CA GLU A 88 2.07 -4.96 -3.53
C GLU A 88 1.79 -6.48 -3.33
N LEU A 89 1.00 -6.83 -2.31
CA LEU A 89 0.83 -8.19 -1.83
C LEU A 89 0.33 -9.16 -2.92
N ALA A 90 -0.57 -8.72 -3.79
CA ALA A 90 -1.07 -9.55 -4.88
C ALA A 90 0.04 -9.97 -5.84
N TYR A 91 1.07 -9.14 -6.05
CA TYR A 91 2.23 -9.49 -6.87
C TYR A 91 3.12 -10.54 -6.20
N ALA A 92 3.29 -10.48 -4.87
CA ALA A 92 4.01 -11.52 -4.15
C ALA A 92 3.29 -12.86 -4.24
N ILE A 93 1.98 -12.87 -3.95
CA ILE A 93 1.15 -14.10 -3.98
C ILE A 93 1.11 -14.70 -5.40
N LYS A 94 0.78 -13.91 -6.42
CA LYS A 94 0.66 -14.41 -7.81
C LYS A 94 1.98 -14.92 -8.39
N ASN A 95 3.12 -14.45 -7.87
CA ASN A 95 4.45 -14.88 -8.31
C ASN A 95 5.08 -15.93 -7.38
N ASN A 96 4.37 -16.40 -6.34
CA ASN A 96 4.86 -17.31 -5.31
C ASN A 96 6.16 -16.79 -4.65
N LEU A 97 6.22 -15.50 -4.36
CA LEU A 97 7.34 -14.89 -3.67
C LEU A 97 7.12 -14.98 -2.15
N PRO A 98 8.15 -15.35 -1.36
CA PRO A 98 8.06 -15.28 0.09
C PRO A 98 7.93 -13.81 0.53
N ALA A 99 7.02 -13.55 1.46
CA ALA A 99 6.84 -12.25 2.08
C ALA A 99 7.21 -12.34 3.57
N ALA A 100 7.89 -11.32 4.08
CA ALA A 100 8.34 -11.31 5.47
C ALA A 100 7.23 -10.83 6.41
N SER A 101 7.13 -11.44 7.59
CA SER A 101 6.42 -10.85 8.71
C SER A 101 7.17 -9.62 9.21
N ILE A 102 6.48 -8.52 9.46
CA ILE A 102 7.11 -7.27 9.89
C ILE A 102 6.67 -6.96 11.32
N ARG A 103 7.64 -6.57 12.16
CA ARG A 103 7.37 -6.10 13.51
C ARG A 103 6.58 -4.79 13.46
N ASN A 104 5.34 -4.81 13.93
CA ASN A 104 4.47 -3.64 13.96
C ASN A 104 4.75 -2.75 15.18
N LYS A 105 4.02 -1.63 15.29
CA LYS A 105 4.15 -0.67 16.38
C LYS A 105 3.84 -1.24 17.76
N ALA A 106 3.04 -2.30 17.84
CA ALA A 106 2.75 -3.04 19.08
C ALA A 106 3.84 -4.07 19.42
N GLY A 107 4.91 -4.15 18.61
CA GLY A 107 6.04 -5.05 18.83
C GLY A 107 5.83 -6.49 18.35
N ARG A 108 4.70 -6.79 17.69
CA ARG A 108 4.38 -8.13 17.16
C ARG A 108 4.81 -8.28 15.71
N PHE A 109 5.34 -9.44 15.34
CA PHE A 109 5.57 -9.77 13.94
C PHE A 109 4.26 -10.21 13.30
N VAL A 110 3.82 -9.48 12.28
CA VAL A 110 2.53 -9.69 11.60
C VAL A 110 2.79 -10.02 10.13
N GLU A 111 2.11 -11.03 9.62
CA GLU A 111 2.14 -11.42 8.22
C GLU A 111 1.29 -10.47 7.36
N PRO A 112 1.68 -10.23 6.09
CA PRO A 112 0.86 -9.48 5.15
C PRO A 112 -0.32 -10.34 4.68
N THR A 113 -1.52 -10.04 5.17
CA THR A 113 -2.76 -10.72 4.80
C THR A 113 -3.86 -9.70 4.55
N ILE A 114 -4.97 -10.14 3.95
CA ILE A 114 -6.17 -9.31 3.84
C ILE A 114 -6.67 -8.86 5.22
N GLY A 115 -6.61 -9.75 6.23
CA GLY A 115 -7.00 -9.45 7.61
C GLY A 115 -6.14 -8.37 8.25
N SER A 116 -4.80 -8.50 8.17
CA SER A 116 -3.88 -7.53 8.77
C SER A 116 -3.86 -6.18 8.04
N THR A 117 -4.20 -6.17 6.74
CA THR A 117 -4.43 -4.95 5.96
C THR A 117 -5.77 -4.28 6.33
N THR A 118 -6.82 -5.07 6.53
CA THR A 118 -8.13 -4.59 7.01
C THR A 118 -8.00 -3.96 8.40
N ALA A 119 -7.21 -4.56 9.30
CA ALA A 119 -6.92 -3.99 10.62
C ALA A 119 -6.24 -2.61 10.52
N ALA A 120 -5.29 -2.45 9.60
CA ALA A 120 -4.64 -1.16 9.35
C ALA A 120 -5.64 -0.09 8.83
N ALA A 121 -6.49 -0.48 7.88
CA ALA A 121 -7.51 0.40 7.30
C ALA A 121 -8.58 0.82 8.33
N ALA A 122 -9.02 -0.11 9.19
CA ALA A 122 -10.00 0.17 10.23
C ALA A 122 -9.50 1.22 11.23
N GLY A 123 -8.22 1.16 11.62
CA GLY A 123 -7.61 2.14 12.53
C GLY A 123 -7.67 3.57 11.99
N ALA A 124 -7.49 3.77 10.68
CA ALA A 124 -7.55 5.10 10.06
C ALA A 124 -8.97 5.54 9.68
N ALA A 125 -9.93 4.61 9.55
CA ALA A 125 -11.28 4.92 9.10
C ALA A 125 -12.04 5.86 10.06
N ALA A 126 -11.75 5.79 11.37
CA ALA A 126 -12.40 6.62 12.38
C ALA A 126 -12.01 8.10 12.27
N GLU A 127 -10.79 8.40 11.83
CA GLU A 127 -10.23 9.76 11.74
C GLU A 127 -9.98 10.18 10.29
N MET A 128 -10.64 9.52 9.33
CA MET A 128 -10.43 9.75 7.91
C MET A 128 -10.73 11.23 7.56
N PRO A 129 -9.73 11.99 7.05
CA PRO A 129 -9.90 13.40 6.76
C PRO A 129 -10.82 13.62 5.55
N PRO A 130 -11.46 14.80 5.42
CA PRO A 130 -12.40 15.07 4.33
C PRO A 130 -11.81 15.00 2.91
N ASP A 131 -10.48 15.01 2.77
CA ASP A 131 -9.78 14.90 1.48
C ASP A 131 -9.11 13.53 1.28
N PHE A 132 -9.36 12.58 2.19
CA PHE A 132 -8.82 11.23 2.22
C PHE A 132 -7.29 11.11 2.29
N ARG A 133 -6.56 12.21 2.53
CA ARG A 133 -5.09 12.18 2.63
C ARG A 133 -4.67 11.63 4.00
N VAL A 134 -4.55 10.31 4.09
CA VAL A 134 -4.14 9.59 5.30
C VAL A 134 -3.05 8.56 4.98
N SER A 135 -2.13 8.34 5.92
CA SER A 135 -1.14 7.26 5.84
C SER A 135 -1.50 6.14 6.82
N LEU A 136 -1.51 4.90 6.34
CA LEU A 136 -1.72 3.71 7.17
C LEU A 136 -0.40 3.09 7.65
N THR A 137 0.74 3.63 7.23
CA THR A 137 2.03 3.00 7.56
C THR A 137 2.33 3.16 9.05
N ASN A 138 2.82 2.09 9.66
CA ASN A 138 3.11 1.98 11.09
C ASN A 138 1.92 2.40 11.99
N ALA A 139 0.69 2.10 11.58
CA ALA A 139 -0.50 2.32 12.40
C ALA A 139 -0.44 1.50 13.71
N PRO A 140 -1.07 1.98 14.80
CA PRO A 140 -1.15 1.23 16.04
C PRO A 140 -2.11 0.04 15.91
N GLY A 141 -1.84 -1.03 16.66
CA GLY A 141 -2.71 -2.20 16.75
C GLY A 141 -1.92 -3.51 16.74
N PRO A 142 -2.33 -4.54 17.50
CA PRO A 142 -1.58 -5.79 17.62
C PRO A 142 -1.55 -6.61 16.32
N ASP A 143 -2.59 -6.51 15.50
CA ASP A 143 -2.78 -7.33 14.28
C ASP A 143 -2.54 -6.54 12.98
N VAL A 144 -2.01 -5.32 13.09
CA VAL A 144 -1.77 -4.42 11.96
C VAL A 144 -0.50 -4.82 11.24
N TYR A 145 -0.59 -5.03 9.92
CA TYR A 145 0.59 -5.07 9.07
C TYR A 145 1.08 -3.63 8.83
N PRO A 146 2.34 -3.30 9.17
CA PRO A 146 2.77 -1.90 9.27
C PRO A 146 3.03 -1.22 7.92
N ILE A 147 2.94 -1.94 6.81
CA ILE A 147 3.21 -1.43 5.45
C ILE A 147 1.95 -1.63 4.61
N ALA A 148 0.87 -0.96 5.00
CA ALA A 148 -0.41 -0.95 4.32
C ALA A 148 -0.72 0.46 3.79
N SER A 149 -1.65 0.56 2.84
CA SER A 149 -2.14 1.83 2.32
C SER A 149 -3.51 1.67 1.65
N PHE A 150 -4.27 2.76 1.63
CA PHE A 150 -5.32 2.92 0.62
C PHE A 150 -4.68 3.24 -0.75
N THR A 151 -5.50 3.17 -1.79
CA THR A 151 -5.23 3.78 -3.09
C THR A 151 -6.35 4.76 -3.42
N TRP A 152 -6.07 5.75 -4.26
CA TRP A 152 -6.99 6.85 -4.53
C TRP A 152 -7.32 6.96 -6.01
N LEU A 153 -8.56 7.30 -6.29
CA LEU A 153 -9.00 7.76 -7.60
C LEU A 153 -9.22 9.28 -7.53
N LEU A 154 -8.61 10.00 -8.46
CA LEU A 154 -8.79 11.45 -8.59
C LEU A 154 -9.90 11.72 -9.60
N VAL A 155 -10.94 12.42 -9.15
CA VAL A 155 -12.14 12.68 -9.94
C VAL A 155 -12.40 14.18 -9.93
N TYR A 156 -12.54 14.77 -11.11
CA TYR A 156 -12.94 16.17 -11.20
C TYR A 156 -14.32 16.37 -10.58
N ARG A 157 -14.47 17.43 -9.79
CA ARG A 157 -15.77 17.77 -9.21
C ARG A 157 -16.74 18.23 -10.31
N GLU A 158 -16.29 19.10 -11.20
CA GLU A 158 -17.02 19.53 -12.39
C GLU A 158 -16.56 18.66 -13.56
N GLN A 159 -17.46 17.81 -14.05
CA GLN A 159 -17.16 16.94 -15.17
C GLN A 159 -17.31 17.72 -16.48
N PRO A 160 -16.39 17.55 -17.45
CA PRO A 160 -16.48 18.24 -18.74
C PRO A 160 -17.54 17.63 -19.67
N ASP A 161 -18.02 16.42 -19.35
CA ASP A 161 -18.93 15.63 -20.19
C ASP A 161 -19.95 14.92 -19.28
N GLU A 162 -21.24 15.17 -19.52
CA GLU A 162 -22.32 14.64 -18.68
C GLU A 162 -22.39 13.11 -18.72
N VAL A 163 -22.23 12.50 -19.89
CA VAL A 163 -22.36 11.06 -20.09
C VAL A 163 -21.21 10.32 -19.42
N LYS A 164 -19.97 10.78 -19.65
CA LYS A 164 -18.78 10.21 -19.00
C LYS A 164 -18.81 10.44 -17.50
N GLY A 165 -19.23 11.63 -17.05
CA GLY A 165 -19.34 11.95 -15.65
C GLY A 165 -20.32 11.04 -14.91
N LYS A 166 -21.51 10.78 -15.50
CA LYS A 166 -22.47 9.80 -14.95
C LYS A 166 -21.89 8.39 -14.88
N ALA A 167 -21.20 7.95 -15.93
CA ALA A 167 -20.57 6.63 -15.96
C ALA A 167 -19.49 6.49 -14.86
N ILE A 168 -18.64 7.51 -14.67
CA ILE A 168 -17.62 7.53 -13.61
C ILE A 168 -18.28 7.45 -12.24
N VAL A 169 -19.27 8.32 -11.97
CA VAL A 169 -19.96 8.35 -10.67
C VAL A 169 -20.68 7.03 -10.39
N GLY A 170 -21.36 6.45 -11.39
CA GLY A 170 -22.02 5.16 -11.27
C GLY A 170 -21.04 4.00 -11.02
N PHE A 171 -19.90 3.99 -11.72
CA PHE A 171 -18.84 3.01 -11.48
C PHE A 171 -18.27 3.13 -10.06
N LEU A 172 -17.96 4.34 -9.60
CA LEU A 172 -17.41 4.57 -8.25
C LEU A 172 -18.41 4.22 -7.16
N TRP A 173 -19.69 4.49 -7.40
CA TRP A 173 -20.77 4.03 -6.52
C TRP A 173 -20.75 2.52 -6.42
N TRP A 174 -20.86 1.81 -7.56
CA TRP A 174 -20.81 0.36 -7.58
C TRP A 174 -19.53 -0.20 -6.93
N ALA A 175 -18.36 0.34 -7.26
CA ALA A 175 -17.06 -0.12 -6.76
C ALA A 175 -16.92 0.02 -5.25
N SER A 176 -17.52 1.07 -4.66
CA SER A 176 -17.55 1.29 -3.21
C SER A 176 -18.67 0.54 -2.49
N HIS A 177 -19.57 -0.14 -3.22
CA HIS A 177 -20.67 -0.94 -2.68
C HIS A 177 -20.53 -2.40 -3.16
N ASP A 178 -21.38 -2.83 -4.09
CA ASP A 178 -21.43 -4.21 -4.60
C ASP A 178 -20.09 -4.71 -5.16
N GLY A 179 -19.28 -3.83 -5.71
CA GLY A 179 -17.96 -4.15 -6.24
C GLY A 179 -16.96 -4.61 -5.19
N GLN A 180 -17.16 -4.23 -3.91
CA GLN A 180 -16.28 -4.64 -2.83
C GLN A 180 -16.26 -6.15 -2.60
N LYS A 181 -17.31 -6.89 -3.01
CA LYS A 181 -17.34 -8.35 -2.91
C LYS A 181 -16.24 -9.05 -3.72
N TYR A 182 -15.70 -8.38 -4.73
CA TYR A 182 -14.60 -8.89 -5.55
C TYR A 182 -13.21 -8.57 -4.99
N ALA A 183 -13.11 -7.76 -3.92
CA ALA A 183 -11.82 -7.29 -3.40
C ALA A 183 -10.94 -8.44 -2.91
N ALA A 184 -11.51 -9.36 -2.14
CA ALA A 184 -10.78 -10.48 -1.55
C ALA A 184 -10.20 -11.43 -2.61
N ASP A 185 -10.96 -11.73 -3.66
CA ASP A 185 -10.51 -12.55 -4.79
C ASP A 185 -9.35 -11.89 -5.56
N LEU A 186 -9.29 -10.56 -5.54
CA LEU A 186 -8.21 -9.77 -6.09
C LEU A 186 -7.07 -9.52 -5.09
N LEU A 187 -7.16 -10.07 -3.88
CA LEU A 187 -6.20 -9.97 -2.77
C LEU A 187 -6.14 -8.58 -2.11
N TYR A 188 -7.25 -7.83 -2.17
CA TYR A 188 -7.40 -6.52 -1.52
C TYR A 188 -8.36 -6.59 -0.33
N ALA A 189 -8.08 -5.75 0.68
CA ALA A 189 -9.02 -5.50 1.77
C ALA A 189 -10.18 -4.60 1.30
N PRO A 190 -11.44 -4.93 1.67
CA PRO A 190 -12.56 -4.04 1.43
C PRO A 190 -12.42 -2.74 2.24
N LEU A 191 -13.00 -1.66 1.73
CA LEU A 191 -13.07 -0.38 2.40
C LEU A 191 -13.95 -0.47 3.66
N PRO A 192 -13.50 0.10 4.81
CA PRO A 192 -14.34 0.21 5.99
C PRO A 192 -15.61 1.02 5.73
N ALA A 193 -16.73 0.63 6.33
CA ALA A 193 -18.03 1.30 6.15
C ALA A 193 -18.02 2.82 6.40
N PRO A 194 -17.28 3.36 7.40
CA PRO A 194 -17.16 4.82 7.56
C PRO A 194 -16.52 5.51 6.35
N VAL A 195 -15.56 4.86 5.69
CA VAL A 195 -14.91 5.39 4.48
C VAL A 195 -15.88 5.36 3.29
N VAL A 196 -16.67 4.29 3.14
CA VAL A 196 -17.72 4.21 2.11
C VAL A 196 -18.71 5.38 2.25
N LYS A 197 -19.20 5.67 3.47
CA LYS A 197 -20.09 6.81 3.72
C LYS A 197 -19.48 8.15 3.30
N GLN A 198 -18.18 8.34 3.56
CA GLN A 198 -17.49 9.56 3.11
C GLN A 198 -17.36 9.61 1.58
N ILE A 199 -17.11 8.48 0.91
CA ILE A 199 -17.09 8.39 -0.55
C ILE A 199 -18.45 8.77 -1.13
N GLU A 200 -19.55 8.26 -0.58
CA GLU A 200 -20.90 8.64 -1.02
C GLU A 200 -21.12 10.16 -0.92
N ALA A 201 -20.71 10.77 0.19
CA ALA A 201 -20.81 12.21 0.38
C ALA A 201 -20.01 13.00 -0.67
N LYS A 202 -18.87 12.47 -1.13
CA LYS A 202 -18.06 13.07 -2.19
C LYS A 202 -18.63 12.87 -3.58
N LEU A 203 -19.18 11.69 -3.88
CA LEU A 203 -19.83 11.42 -5.16
C LEU A 203 -21.04 12.33 -5.38
N ARG A 204 -21.80 12.65 -4.33
CA ARG A 204 -22.90 13.64 -4.38
C ARG A 204 -22.45 15.07 -4.75
N GLN A 205 -21.16 15.39 -4.61
CA GLN A 205 -20.61 16.71 -4.97
C GLN A 205 -20.16 16.81 -6.44
N VAL A 206 -20.14 15.69 -7.17
CA VAL A 206 -19.75 15.65 -8.58
C VAL A 206 -20.90 16.12 -9.45
N VAL A 207 -20.61 17.09 -10.31
CA VAL A 207 -21.60 17.86 -11.08
C VAL A 207 -21.20 17.98 -12.55
N TYR A 208 -22.18 18.29 -13.40
CA TYR A 208 -22.00 18.80 -14.77
C TYR A 208 -22.86 20.05 -14.93
N GLN A 209 -22.22 21.17 -15.28
CA GLN A 209 -22.83 22.51 -15.32
C GLN A 209 -23.58 22.82 -14.02
N GLY A 210 -22.98 22.49 -12.87
CA GLY A 210 -23.59 22.66 -11.55
C GLY A 210 -24.73 21.68 -11.20
N ARG A 211 -25.16 20.80 -12.11
CA ARG A 211 -26.19 19.78 -11.85
C ARG A 211 -25.55 18.50 -11.30
N PRO A 212 -26.05 17.92 -10.19
CA PRO A 212 -25.53 16.65 -9.67
C PRO A 212 -25.58 15.51 -10.68
N LEU A 213 -24.54 14.69 -10.72
CA LEU A 213 -24.45 13.54 -11.62
C LEU A 213 -24.82 12.20 -10.98
N LEU A 214 -24.78 12.11 -9.65
CA LEU A 214 -25.29 10.94 -8.95
C LEU A 214 -26.82 10.98 -8.97
N ALA A 215 -27.44 9.94 -9.51
CA ALA A 215 -28.90 9.80 -9.50
C ALA A 215 -29.44 9.77 -8.05
N ALA A 216 -30.67 10.25 -7.85
CA ALA A 216 -31.39 10.00 -6.61
C ALA A 216 -31.53 8.48 -6.41
N GLN A 217 -31.21 8.02 -5.21
CA GLN A 217 -31.25 6.60 -4.84
C GLN A 217 -32.42 6.31 -3.94
#